data_AF-A0A8T1TH26-F1
#
_entry.id   AF-A0A8T1TH26-F1
#
_cell.length_a   1.000
_cell.length_b   1.000
_cell.length_c   1.000
_cell.angle_alpha   90.00
_cell.angle_beta   90.00
_cell.angle_gamma   90.00
#
_symmetry.space_group_name_H-M   'P 1'
#
loop_
_entity.id
_entity.type
_entity.pdbx_description
1 polymer ?
#
loop_
_entity_poly.entity_id
_entity_poly.type
_entity_poly.pdbx_seq_one_letter_code
_entity_poly.pdbx_strand_id
1 'polypeptide(L)' 'GYRLSPQTLTAIVKRYSKNGKIFFDDYVACCVKLRALTDFFRRRDNMQQGYVNFVYDDFLQCTMAI' A
#
# COMPACT_ATOMS: atom_id res chain seq x y z
N GLY A 1 -9.68 -5.83 -7.50
CA GLY A 1 -9.82 -4.89 -6.36
C GLY A 1 -8.97 -5.35 -5.19
N TYR A 2 -8.71 -4.47 -4.22
CA TYR A 2 -7.93 -4.78 -3.01
C TYR A 2 -8.85 -5.15 -1.85
N ARG A 3 -8.47 -6.14 -1.03
CA ARG A 3 -9.15 -6.48 0.23
C ARG A 3 -8.43 -5.78 1.38
N LEU A 4 -8.94 -4.63 1.79
CA LEU A 4 -8.35 -3.83 2.86
C LEU A 4 -9.26 -3.83 4.09
N SER A 5 -8.66 -3.89 5.27
CA SER A 5 -9.42 -3.72 6.52
C SER A 5 -9.93 -2.27 6.64
N PRO A 6 -11.05 -2.03 7.36
CA PRO A 6 -11.56 -0.68 7.60
C PRO A 6 -10.53 0.26 8.23
N GLN A 7 -9.65 -0.29 9.09
CA GLN A 7 -8.56 0.44 9.74
C GLN A 7 -7.52 0.92 8.71
N THR A 8 -7.12 0.04 7.78
CA THR A 8 -6.18 0.38 6.70
C THR A 8 -6.77 1.44 5.78
N LEU A 9 -8.05 1.31 5.42
CA LEU A 9 -8.75 2.30 4.61
C LEU A 9 -8.76 3.68 5.30
N THR A 10 -9.02 3.71 6.61
CA THR A 10 -9.01 4.95 7.40
C THR A 10 -7.63 5.61 7.39
N ALA A 11 -6.55 4.84 7.50
CA ALA A 11 -5.19 5.35 7.41
C ALA A 11 -4.88 5.95 6.03
N ILE A 12 -5.30 5.27 4.95
CA ILE A 12 -5.15 5.78 3.58
C ILE A 12 -5.92 7.09 3.39
N VAL A 13 -7.17 7.15 3.83
CA VAL A 13 -7.98 8.36 3.72
C VAL A 13 -7.32 9.50 4.50
N LYS A 14 -6.87 9.28 5.74
CA LYS A 14 -6.16 10.31 6.51
C LYS A 14 -4.85 10.77 5.85
N ARG A 15 -4.14 9.87 5.17
CA ARG A 15 -2.85 10.16 4.50
C ARG A 15 -2.99 11.05 3.26
N TYR A 16 -4.07 10.88 2.50
CA TYR A 16 -4.28 11.53 1.20
C TYR A 16 -5.43 12.56 1.19
N SER A 17 -6.24 12.62 2.25
CA SER A 17 -7.33 13.59 2.36
C SER A 17 -6.82 14.98 2.74
N LYS A 18 -7.39 16.00 2.12
CA LYS A 18 -7.24 17.42 2.44
C LYS A 18 -8.65 17.96 2.71
N ASN A 19 -8.90 18.42 3.94
CA ASN A 19 -10.21 18.91 4.38
C ASN A 19 -11.36 17.89 4.17
N GLY A 20 -11.10 16.61 4.39
CA GLY A 20 -12.11 15.55 4.25
C GLY A 20 -12.37 15.10 2.81
N LYS A 21 -11.65 15.64 1.82
CA LYS A 21 -11.76 15.27 0.41
C LYS A 21 -10.41 14.79 -0.12
N ILE A 22 -10.42 13.77 -0.96
CA ILE A 22 -9.24 13.31 -1.69
C ILE A 22 -9.35 13.88 -3.11
N PHE A 23 -8.37 14.71 -3.50
CA PHE A 23 -8.32 15.24 -4.86
C PHE A 23 -7.89 14.14 -5.84
N PHE A 24 -8.18 14.33 -7.13
CA PHE A 24 -7.91 13.31 -8.15
C PHE A 24 -6.44 12.89 -8.19
N ASP A 25 -5.51 13.84 -8.13
CA ASP A 25 -4.08 13.53 -8.17
C ASP A 25 -3.64 12.72 -6.93
N ASP A 26 -4.13 13.08 -5.75
CA ASP A 26 -3.86 12.35 -4.50
C ASP A 26 -4.46 10.94 -4.55
N TYR A 27 -5.65 10.78 -5.16
CA TYR A 27 -6.27 9.48 -5.39
C TYR A 27 -5.45 8.59 -6.33
N VAL A 28 -5.01 9.15 -7.47
CA VAL A 28 -4.16 8.43 -8.43
C VAL A 28 -2.84 8.03 -7.79
N ALA A 29 -2.17 8.94 -7.07
CA ALA A 29 -0.94 8.66 -6.34
C ALA A 29 -1.14 7.52 -5.32
N CYS A 30 -2.25 7.55 -4.57
CA CYS A 30 -2.63 6.48 -3.66
C CYS A 30 -2.79 5.14 -4.38
N CYS A 31 -3.52 5.10 -5.50
CA CYS A 31 -3.73 3.88 -6.28
C CYS A 31 -2.43 3.31 -6.85
N VAL A 32 -1.52 4.16 -7.34
CA VAL A 32 -0.20 3.76 -7.85
C VAL A 32 0.63 3.15 -6.73
N LYS A 33 0.73 3.83 -5.58
CA LYS A 33 1.49 3.33 -4.42
C LYS A 33 0.93 2.02 -3.87
N LEU A 34 -0.39 1.94 -3.73
CA LEU A 34 -1.08 0.72 -3.27
C LEU A 34 -0.82 -0.46 -4.21
N ARG A 35 -0.85 -0.22 -5.53
CA ARG A 35 -0.55 -1.24 -6.53
C ARG A 35 0.89 -1.73 -6.42
N ALA A 36 1.85 -0.81 -6.41
CA ALA A 36 3.28 -1.15 -6.34
C ALA A 36 3.61 -1.96 -5.07
N LEU A 37 3.13 -1.53 -3.91
CA LEU A 37 3.32 -2.26 -2.65
C LEU A 37 2.65 -3.63 -2.65
N THR A 38 1.43 -3.74 -3.20
CA THR A 38 0.72 -5.03 -3.31
C THR A 38 1.43 -6.00 -4.24
N ASP A 39 1.91 -5.51 -5.39
CA ASP A 39 2.64 -6.33 -6.35
C ASP A 39 3.96 -6.82 -5.76
N PHE A 40 4.68 -5.98 -5.00
CA PHE A 40 5.87 -6.41 -4.28
C PHE A 40 5.56 -7.46 -3.21
N PHE A 41 4.53 -7.23 -2.39
CA PHE A 41 4.09 -8.19 -1.38
C PHE A 41 3.76 -9.55 -2.01
N ARG A 42 3.00 -9.56 -3.11
CA ARG A 42 2.62 -10.79 -3.83
C ARG A 42 3.80 -11.55 -4.41
N ARG A 43 4.84 -10.86 -4.91
CA ARG A 43 6.07 -11.52 -5.39
C ARG A 43 6.81 -12.26 -4.28
N ARG A 44 6.63 -11.83 -3.03
CA ARG A 44 7.24 -12.44 -1.85
C ARG A 44 6.34 -13.49 -1.21
N ASP A 45 5.02 -13.33 -1.31
CA ASP A 45 4.00 -14.27 -0.82
C ASP A 45 3.79 -15.45 -1.79
N ASN A 46 4.84 -16.27 -1.97
CA ASN A 46 4.81 -17.42 -2.89
C ASN A 46 3.72 -18.45 -2.53
N MET A 47 3.36 -18.55 -1.25
CA MET A 47 2.33 -19.47 -0.74
C MET A 47 0.92 -18.86 -0.73
N GLN A 48 0.77 -17.57 -1.09
CA GLN A 48 -0.51 -16.85 -1.12
C GLN A 48 -1.28 -16.92 0.21
N GLN A 49 -0.54 -16.94 1.32
CA GLN A 49 -1.09 -17.09 2.66
C GLN A 49 -1.47 -15.76 3.31
N GLY A 50 -1.11 -14.63 2.68
CA GLY A 50 -1.44 -13.29 3.17
C GLY A 50 -0.48 -12.76 4.23
N TYR A 51 0.67 -13.41 4.45
CA TYR A 51 1.75 -12.89 5.29
C TYR A 51 3.12 -13.29 4.72
N VAL A 52 4.09 -12.39 4.86
CA VAL A 52 5.45 -12.55 4.36
C VAL A 52 6.46 -12.10 5.41
N ASN A 53 7.63 -12.72 5.41
CA ASN A 53 8.76 -12.29 6.23
C ASN A 53 9.65 -11.38 5.40
N PHE A 54 9.91 -10.17 5.88
CA PHE A 54 10.83 -9.24 5.26
C PHE A 54 12.12 -9.13 6.07
N VAL A 55 13.26 -9.15 5.37
CA VAL A 55 14.52 -8.65 5.92
C VAL A 55 14.42 -7.13 5.96
N TYR A 56 15.00 -6.50 7.00
CA TYR A 56 14.91 -5.06 7.22
C TYR A 56 15.28 -4.23 5.98
N ASP A 57 16.41 -4.53 5.35
CA ASP A 57 16.90 -3.81 4.18
C ASP A 57 15.96 -3.94 2.97
N ASP A 58 15.43 -5.15 2.74
CA ASP A 58 14.47 -5.43 1.68
C ASP A 58 13.12 -4.69 1.90
N PHE A 59 12.69 -4.59 3.16
CA PHE A 59 11.51 -3.78 3.51
C PHE A 59 11.73 -2.30 3.20
N LEU A 60 12.89 -1.74 3.57
CA LEU A 60 13.22 -0.34 3.27
C LEU A 60 13.31 -0.10 1.76
N GLN A 61 14.03 -0.95 1.04
CA GLN A 61 14.19 -0.84 -0.40
C GLN A 61 12.82 -0.86 -1.12
N CYS A 62 11.92 -1.75 -0.70
CA CYS A 62 10.56 -1.81 -1.24
C CYS A 62 9.75 -0.53 -0.98
N THR A 63 9.72 -0.09 0.28
CA THR A 63 8.81 0.96 0.71
C THR A 63 9.28 2.36 0.30
N MET A 64 10.59 2.56 0.18
CA MET A 64 11.22 3.84 -0.15
C MET A 64 11.44 4.04 -1.65
N ALA A 65 11.45 2.97 -2.46
CA ALA A 65 11.56 3.09 -3.92
C ALA A 65 10.27 3.60 -4.60
N ILE A 66 9.18 3.76 -3.85
CA ILE A 66 7.85 4.18 -4.31
C ILE A 66 7.48 5.54 -3.76
#